data_AF-A0A520H8Q4-F1
#
_entry.id   AF-A0A520H8Q4-F1
#
_cell.length_a   1.000
_cell.length_b   1.000
_cell.length_c   1.000
_cell.angle_alpha   90.00
_cell.angle_beta   90.00
_cell.angle_gamma   90.00
#
_symmetry.space_group_name_H-M   'P 1'
#
loop_
_entity.id
_entity.type
_entity.pdbx_description
1 polymer ?
#
loop_
_entity_poly.entity_id
_entity_poly.type
_entity_poly.pdbx_seq_one_letter_code
_entity_poly.pdbx_strand_id
1 'polypeptide(L)'
;PEWTAADLLSQAEHDTTTQSILFTDDAAYADAVAAAVDRQLATLATEAVARVAWDTNGAIIVVDRLEDAAPLVDRLAPEHLQLAIDEPQGFFDRIRHAGSVFLGRYTPEAIGDYVAGPNHVLPTGRRARFASGLSVLDFMKRTSFLQLDEESLRELGPATVALAKAEGLPAHARSVALRLRLNT
;
A
#
# COMPACT_ATOMS: atom_id res chain seq x y z
N PRO A 1 0.68 -21.48 -15.13
CA PRO A 1 1.37 -20.60 -16.10
C PRO A 1 0.42 -19.68 -16.87
N GLU A 2 -0.61 -20.22 -17.54
CA GLU A 2 -1.53 -19.41 -18.37
C GLU A 2 -2.25 -18.30 -17.59
N TRP A 3 -2.77 -18.60 -16.40
CA TRP A 3 -3.47 -17.60 -15.59
C TRP A 3 -2.53 -16.49 -15.11
N THR A 4 -1.36 -16.85 -14.58
CA THR A 4 -0.33 -15.88 -14.17
C THR A 4 0.12 -15.00 -15.33
N ALA A 5 0.27 -15.56 -16.54
CA ALA A 5 0.60 -14.76 -17.72
C ALA A 5 -0.51 -13.76 -18.05
N ALA A 6 -1.77 -14.16 -17.95
CA ALA A 6 -2.91 -13.27 -18.16
C ALA A 6 -2.96 -12.14 -17.11
N ASP A 7 -2.70 -12.44 -15.85
CA ASP A 7 -2.63 -11.45 -14.76
C ASP A 7 -1.46 -10.45 -14.95
N LEU A 8 -0.29 -10.94 -15.38
CA LEU A 8 0.85 -10.05 -15.70
C LEU A 8 0.51 -9.12 -16.88
N LEU A 9 -0.20 -9.65 -17.88
CA LEU A 9 -0.59 -8.91 -19.07
C LEU A 9 -1.75 -7.94 -18.83
N SER A 10 -2.69 -8.24 -17.93
CA SER A 10 -3.75 -7.29 -17.56
C SER A 10 -3.16 -6.02 -16.98
N GLN A 11 -2.08 -6.12 -16.19
CA GLN A 11 -1.36 -4.93 -15.72
C GLN A 11 -0.50 -4.28 -16.83
N ALA A 12 0.12 -5.07 -17.71
CA ALA A 12 0.98 -4.56 -18.77
C ALA A 12 0.20 -3.72 -19.81
N GLU A 13 -1.07 -4.03 -20.06
CA GLU A 13 -1.86 -3.32 -21.07
C GLU A 13 -2.32 -1.91 -20.67
N HIS A 14 -2.20 -1.54 -19.39
CA HIS A 14 -2.66 -0.24 -18.90
C HIS A 14 -1.85 0.95 -19.42
N ASP A 15 -0.51 0.85 -19.42
CA ASP A 15 0.40 1.92 -19.87
C ASP A 15 1.80 1.37 -20.14
N THR A 16 2.54 1.97 -21.08
CA THR A 16 3.93 1.57 -21.41
C THR A 16 4.92 1.62 -20.24
N THR A 17 4.57 2.30 -19.14
CA THR A 17 5.40 2.45 -17.94
C THR A 17 4.99 1.53 -16.79
N THR A 18 3.96 0.70 -16.95
CA THR A 18 3.55 -0.25 -15.90
C THR A 18 4.60 -1.34 -15.69
N GLN A 19 4.66 -1.84 -14.46
CA GLN A 19 5.55 -2.92 -14.05
C GLN A 19 4.72 -4.15 -13.70
N SER A 20 5.00 -5.27 -14.37
CA SER A 20 4.42 -6.60 -14.07
C SER A 20 5.54 -7.54 -13.64
N ILE A 21 5.53 -7.98 -12.39
CA ILE A 21 6.64 -8.73 -11.78
C ILE A 21 6.12 -10.05 -11.19
N LEU A 22 6.69 -11.17 -11.62
CA LEU A 22 6.47 -12.48 -11.02
C LEU A 22 7.62 -12.81 -10.05
N PHE A 23 7.28 -13.23 -8.84
CA PHE A 23 8.18 -13.96 -7.95
C PHE A 23 7.77 -15.44 -7.92
N THR A 24 8.73 -16.35 -8.08
CA THR A 24 8.48 -17.79 -7.99
C THR A 24 9.73 -18.50 -7.48
N ASP A 25 9.57 -19.67 -6.87
CA ASP A 25 10.66 -20.57 -6.46
C ASP A 25 10.88 -21.75 -7.41
N ASP A 26 10.22 -21.72 -8.58
CA ASP A 26 10.32 -22.76 -9.60
C ASP A 26 10.77 -22.15 -10.93
N ALA A 27 12.00 -22.46 -11.34
CA ALA A 27 12.57 -21.99 -12.60
C ALA A 27 11.83 -22.54 -13.83
N ALA A 28 11.32 -23.76 -13.78
CA ALA A 28 10.55 -24.32 -14.89
C ALA A 28 9.16 -23.64 -14.98
N TYR A 29 8.58 -23.27 -13.84
CA TYR A 29 7.37 -22.44 -13.82
C TYR A 29 7.61 -21.05 -14.40
N ALA A 30 8.74 -20.42 -14.06
CA ALA A 30 9.15 -19.13 -14.62
C ALA A 30 9.24 -19.19 -16.16
N ASP A 31 9.94 -20.19 -16.71
CA ASP A 31 10.05 -20.39 -18.17
C ASP A 31 8.68 -20.62 -18.81
N ALA A 32 7.82 -21.42 -18.17
CA ALA A 32 6.48 -21.70 -18.66
C ALA A 32 5.59 -20.44 -18.65
N VAL A 33 5.73 -19.56 -17.66
CA VAL A 33 5.02 -18.27 -17.61
C VAL A 33 5.56 -17.33 -18.68
N ALA A 34 6.89 -17.18 -18.83
CA ALA A 34 7.48 -16.35 -19.88
C ALA A 34 6.97 -16.74 -21.27
N ALA A 35 6.99 -18.04 -21.58
CA ALA A 35 6.47 -18.54 -22.85
C ALA A 35 4.96 -18.31 -23.01
N ALA A 36 4.18 -18.38 -21.93
CA ALA A 36 2.74 -18.09 -21.96
C ALA A 36 2.47 -16.59 -22.18
N VAL A 37 3.26 -15.71 -21.57
CA VAL A 37 3.18 -14.26 -21.80
C VAL A 37 3.39 -13.95 -23.28
N ASP A 38 4.46 -14.46 -23.90
CA ASP A 38 4.73 -14.22 -25.33
C ASP A 38 3.57 -14.67 -26.24
N ARG A 39 3.01 -15.85 -25.96
CA ARG A 39 1.87 -16.39 -26.73
C ARG A 39 0.62 -15.54 -26.57
N GLN A 40 0.26 -15.19 -25.34
CA GLN A 40 -0.97 -14.44 -25.05
C GLN A 40 -0.86 -12.99 -25.53
N LEU A 41 0.30 -12.35 -25.34
CA LEU A 41 0.57 -10.97 -25.76
C LEU A 41 0.28 -10.76 -27.25
N ALA A 42 0.67 -11.71 -28.11
CA ALA A 42 0.42 -11.67 -29.56
C ALA A 42 -1.07 -11.78 -29.95
N THR A 43 -1.96 -12.05 -28.99
CA THR A 43 -3.41 -12.15 -29.24
C THR A 43 -4.19 -10.92 -28.75
N LEU A 44 -3.54 -10.01 -28.00
CA LEU A 44 -4.19 -8.85 -27.41
C LEU A 44 -4.38 -7.74 -28.44
N ALA A 45 -5.57 -7.11 -28.45
CA ALA A 45 -5.78 -5.88 -29.21
C ALA A 45 -4.88 -4.72 -28.71
N THR A 46 -4.48 -4.79 -27.44
CA THR A 46 -3.58 -3.86 -26.74
C THR A 46 -2.09 -4.23 -26.85
N GLU A 47 -1.73 -5.20 -27.70
CA GLU A 47 -0.36 -5.74 -27.84
C GLU A 47 0.70 -4.64 -27.90
N ALA A 48 0.49 -3.58 -28.71
CA ALA A 48 1.49 -2.53 -28.90
C ALA A 48 1.88 -1.81 -27.59
N VAL A 49 0.93 -1.65 -26.66
CA VAL A 49 1.19 -1.04 -25.34
C VAL A 49 1.76 -2.09 -24.39
N ALA A 50 1.08 -3.24 -24.28
CA ALA A 50 1.47 -4.31 -23.37
C ALA A 50 2.88 -4.85 -23.64
N ARG A 51 3.29 -4.92 -24.92
CA ARG A 51 4.62 -5.37 -25.33
C ARG A 51 5.70 -4.40 -24.85
N VAL A 52 5.50 -3.10 -25.03
CA VAL A 52 6.46 -2.08 -24.56
C VAL A 52 6.59 -2.14 -23.03
N ALA A 53 5.46 -2.24 -22.32
CA ALA A 53 5.46 -2.35 -20.87
C ALA A 53 6.20 -3.62 -20.40
N TRP A 54 5.87 -4.78 -20.98
CA TRP A 54 6.50 -6.06 -20.63
C TRP A 54 8.00 -6.08 -20.95
N ASP A 55 8.41 -5.68 -22.15
CA ASP A 55 9.81 -5.74 -22.58
C ASP A 55 10.71 -4.77 -21.78
N THR A 56 10.15 -3.63 -21.35
CA THR A 56 10.92 -2.59 -20.65
C THR A 56 10.92 -2.78 -19.13
N ASN A 57 9.79 -3.23 -18.57
CA ASN A 57 9.50 -3.16 -17.15
C ASN A 57 9.02 -4.49 -16.55
N GLY A 58 8.74 -5.49 -17.37
CA GLY A 58 8.40 -6.84 -16.94
C GLY A 58 9.59 -7.55 -16.31
N ALA A 59 9.33 -8.37 -15.29
CA ALA A 59 10.38 -9.18 -14.68
C ALA A 59 9.83 -10.50 -14.14
N ILE A 60 10.62 -11.56 -14.26
CA ILE A 60 10.41 -12.81 -13.53
C ILE A 60 11.64 -13.02 -12.64
N ILE A 61 11.41 -13.14 -11.35
CA ILE A 61 12.44 -13.27 -10.33
C ILE A 61 12.28 -14.63 -9.68
N VAL A 62 13.27 -15.49 -9.89
CA VAL A 62 13.36 -16.81 -9.25
C VAL A 62 14.08 -16.65 -7.91
N VAL A 63 13.47 -17.15 -6.85
CA VAL A 63 14.02 -17.18 -5.48
C VAL A 63 14.23 -18.63 -5.04
N ASP A 64 15.10 -18.89 -4.05
CA ASP A 64 15.34 -20.26 -3.58
C ASP A 64 14.12 -20.86 -2.88
N ARG A 65 13.37 -20.03 -2.18
CA ARG A 65 12.11 -20.36 -1.54
C ARG A 65 11.13 -19.23 -1.73
N LEU A 66 9.85 -19.53 -1.95
CA LEU A 66 8.86 -18.48 -2.16
C LEU A 66 8.85 -17.46 -1.01
N GLU A 67 9.02 -17.93 0.22
CA GLU A 67 9.11 -17.09 1.42
C GLU A 67 10.17 -15.98 1.39
N ASP A 68 11.23 -16.14 0.60
CA ASP A 68 12.31 -15.17 0.47
C ASP A 68 11.87 -13.98 -0.39
N ALA A 69 10.76 -14.09 -1.11
CA ALA A 69 10.14 -12.99 -1.84
C ALA A 69 9.47 -11.95 -0.93
N ALA A 70 9.01 -12.32 0.28
CA ALA A 70 8.32 -11.39 1.18
C ALA A 70 9.09 -10.08 1.47
N PRO A 71 10.39 -10.10 1.87
CA PRO A 71 11.16 -8.86 2.04
C PRO A 71 11.39 -8.11 0.72
N LEU A 72 11.38 -8.79 -0.43
CA LEU A 72 11.49 -8.13 -1.75
C LEU A 72 10.19 -7.43 -2.11
N VAL A 73 9.04 -8.06 -1.84
CA VAL A 73 7.70 -7.48 -1.99
C VAL A 73 7.56 -6.25 -1.11
N ASP A 74 7.96 -6.30 0.16
CA ASP A 74 7.91 -5.14 1.06
C ASP A 74 8.80 -3.97 0.57
N ARG A 75 9.97 -4.27 0.00
CA ARG A 75 10.83 -3.24 -0.61
C ARG A 75 10.23 -2.67 -1.91
N LEU A 76 9.56 -3.51 -2.68
CA LEU A 76 8.82 -3.10 -3.88
C LEU A 76 7.64 -2.20 -3.49
N ALA A 77 6.91 -2.57 -2.43
CA ALA A 77 5.66 -1.93 -1.98
C ALA A 77 4.68 -1.76 -3.16
N PRO A 78 4.24 -2.88 -3.77
CA PRO A 78 3.46 -2.85 -4.99
C PRO A 78 2.09 -2.19 -4.79
N GLU A 79 1.55 -1.68 -5.88
CA GLU A 79 0.16 -1.23 -5.95
C GLU A 79 -0.79 -2.43 -5.75
N HIS A 80 -0.65 -3.45 -6.59
CA HIS A 80 -1.37 -4.72 -6.51
C HIS A 80 -0.43 -5.86 -6.16
N LEU A 81 -0.81 -6.69 -5.18
CA LEU A 81 -0.10 -7.92 -4.84
C LEU A 81 -1.02 -9.12 -4.99
N GLN A 82 -0.73 -10.01 -5.93
CA GLN A 82 -1.43 -11.30 -6.05
C GLN A 82 -0.62 -12.42 -5.38
N LEU A 83 -1.25 -13.17 -4.48
CA LEU A 83 -0.71 -14.38 -3.87
C LEU A 83 -1.38 -15.61 -4.47
N ALA A 84 -0.96 -15.98 -5.68
CA ALA A 84 -1.52 -17.09 -6.46
C ALA A 84 -1.03 -18.48 -5.98
N ILE A 85 -1.16 -18.74 -4.67
CA ILE A 85 -0.76 -19.98 -3.98
C ILE A 85 -1.94 -20.59 -3.21
N ASP A 86 -1.82 -21.85 -2.80
CA ASP A 86 -2.94 -22.59 -2.19
C ASP A 86 -3.24 -22.13 -0.76
N GLU A 87 -2.22 -21.80 0.04
CA GLU A 87 -2.36 -21.34 1.43
C GLU A 87 -1.75 -19.93 1.61
N PRO A 88 -2.38 -18.87 1.05
CA PRO A 88 -1.76 -17.55 0.95
C PRO A 88 -1.64 -16.81 2.29
N GLN A 89 -2.41 -17.19 3.31
CA GLN A 89 -2.50 -16.46 4.57
C GLN A 89 -1.15 -16.36 5.28
N GLY A 90 -0.40 -17.47 5.40
CA GLY A 90 0.90 -17.46 6.08
C GLY A 90 1.96 -16.60 5.38
N PHE A 91 1.87 -16.45 4.06
CA PHE A 91 2.69 -15.52 3.31
C PHE A 91 2.23 -14.08 3.53
N PHE A 92 0.92 -13.83 3.43
CA PHE A 92 0.31 -12.52 3.61
C PHE A 92 0.60 -11.92 4.99
N ASP A 93 0.59 -12.72 6.06
CA ASP A 93 0.91 -12.28 7.43
C ASP A 93 2.31 -11.67 7.57
N ARG A 94 3.19 -11.90 6.59
CA ARG A 94 4.57 -11.37 6.54
C ARG A 94 4.70 -10.11 5.69
N ILE A 95 3.64 -9.72 4.99
CA ILE A 95 3.63 -8.55 4.10
C ILE A 95 3.18 -7.33 4.87
N ARG A 96 3.97 -6.26 4.77
CA ARG A 96 3.71 -4.97 5.41
C ARG A 96 3.24 -3.92 4.41
N HIS A 97 3.65 -4.04 3.15
CA HIS A 97 3.43 -3.00 2.14
C HIS A 97 2.83 -3.55 0.85
N ALA A 98 1.55 -3.25 0.62
CA ALA A 98 0.84 -3.40 -0.64
C ALA A 98 -0.35 -2.43 -0.67
N GLY A 99 -0.75 -1.95 -1.85
CA GLY A 99 -1.94 -1.11 -1.99
C GLY A 99 -3.23 -1.92 -1.83
N SER A 100 -3.35 -3.00 -2.59
CA SER A 100 -4.39 -4.02 -2.48
C SER A 100 -3.78 -5.41 -2.64
N VAL A 101 -4.38 -6.41 -1.98
CA VAL A 101 -3.89 -7.79 -1.97
C VAL A 101 -4.98 -8.76 -2.40
N PHE A 102 -4.63 -9.65 -3.33
CA PHE A 102 -5.51 -10.66 -3.89
C PHE A 102 -5.00 -12.04 -3.44
N LEU A 103 -5.86 -12.82 -2.79
CA LEU A 103 -5.46 -14.04 -2.08
C LEU A 103 -6.00 -15.30 -2.77
N GLY A 104 -5.09 -16.14 -3.24
CA GLY A 104 -5.42 -17.44 -3.84
C GLY A 104 -5.52 -17.40 -5.36
N ARG A 105 -5.52 -18.60 -5.97
CA ARG A 105 -5.43 -18.78 -7.44
C ARG A 105 -6.64 -18.29 -8.23
N TYR A 106 -7.76 -18.01 -7.58
CA TYR A 106 -9.03 -17.63 -8.20
C TYR A 106 -9.38 -16.15 -8.00
N THR A 107 -8.39 -15.33 -7.69
CA THR A 107 -8.59 -13.90 -7.38
C THR A 107 -7.69 -13.04 -8.27
N PRO A 108 -7.97 -13.00 -9.59
CA PRO A 108 -7.21 -12.14 -10.51
C PRO A 108 -7.45 -10.66 -10.18
N GLU A 109 -6.47 -9.80 -10.43
CA GLU A 109 -6.53 -8.36 -10.15
C GLU A 109 -7.78 -7.69 -10.71
N ALA A 110 -8.17 -8.04 -11.93
CA ALA A 110 -9.34 -7.50 -12.61
C ALA A 110 -10.65 -7.60 -11.79
N ILE A 111 -10.80 -8.61 -10.91
CA ILE A 111 -12.00 -8.69 -10.07
C ILE A 111 -12.09 -7.51 -9.08
N GLY A 112 -10.94 -7.08 -8.55
CA GLY A 112 -10.83 -5.93 -7.66
C GLY A 112 -11.02 -4.60 -8.37
N ASP A 113 -10.59 -4.52 -9.63
CA ASP A 113 -10.74 -3.30 -10.44
C ASP A 113 -12.18 -2.97 -10.79
N TYR A 114 -13.07 -3.97 -10.79
CA TYR A 114 -14.42 -3.81 -11.29
C TYR A 114 -15.53 -4.09 -10.28
N VAL A 115 -15.55 -5.27 -9.64
CA VAL A 115 -16.79 -5.77 -9.01
C VAL A 115 -16.65 -6.30 -7.59
N ALA A 116 -15.42 -6.56 -7.10
CA ALA A 116 -15.25 -7.16 -5.78
C ALA A 116 -15.58 -6.21 -4.61
N GLY A 117 -15.52 -4.89 -4.84
CA GLY A 117 -15.87 -3.87 -3.85
C GLY A 117 -14.74 -2.97 -3.33
N PRO A 118 -13.48 -3.43 -3.21
CA PRO A 118 -12.35 -2.53 -2.93
C PRO A 118 -12.19 -1.43 -3.99
N ASN A 119 -11.49 -0.35 -3.64
CA ASN A 119 -11.24 0.75 -4.56
C ASN A 119 -9.95 0.50 -5.36
N HIS A 120 -9.99 0.71 -6.67
CA HIS A 120 -8.83 0.55 -7.56
C HIS A 120 -7.95 1.80 -7.68
N VAL A 121 -8.29 2.91 -7.01
CA VAL A 121 -7.42 4.08 -6.93
C VAL A 121 -6.42 3.84 -5.80
N LEU A 122 -5.23 3.36 -6.17
CA LEU A 122 -4.24 2.84 -5.22
C LEU A 122 -2.90 3.61 -5.26
N PRO A 123 -2.07 3.48 -4.20
CA PRO A 123 -0.79 4.17 -4.13
C PRO A 123 0.29 3.49 -4.99
N THR A 124 0.56 4.05 -6.16
CA THR A 124 1.62 3.57 -7.08
C THR A 124 3.02 4.10 -6.72
N GLY A 125 4.08 3.67 -7.42
CA GLY A 125 5.43 4.25 -7.25
C GLY A 125 6.02 3.98 -5.87
N ARG A 126 5.72 2.81 -5.31
CA ARG A 126 6.13 2.35 -3.98
C ARG A 126 5.54 3.15 -2.81
N ARG A 127 4.47 3.92 -3.04
CA ARG A 127 3.80 4.74 -2.01
C ARG A 127 2.96 3.92 -1.04
N ALA A 128 2.68 2.65 -1.33
CA ALA A 128 2.08 1.69 -0.38
C ALA A 128 2.86 1.55 0.95
N ARG A 129 4.10 2.07 1.02
CA ARG A 129 4.84 2.21 2.28
C ARG A 129 4.22 3.17 3.30
N PHE A 130 3.45 4.16 2.84
CA PHE A 130 2.95 5.24 3.70
C PHE A 130 1.56 5.77 3.30
N ALA A 131 1.06 5.44 2.12
CA ALA A 131 -0.26 5.81 1.64
C ALA A 131 -1.18 4.59 1.59
N SER A 132 -2.48 4.81 1.75
CA SER A 132 -3.53 3.80 1.59
C SER A 132 -4.19 3.93 0.22
N GLY A 133 -4.93 2.90 -0.19
CA GLY A 133 -5.90 3.02 -1.28
C GLY A 133 -7.01 4.03 -0.94
N LEU A 134 -7.64 4.60 -1.96
CA LEU A 134 -8.72 5.56 -1.81
C LEU A 134 -9.88 4.93 -1.03
N SER A 135 -10.39 5.68 -0.06
CA SER A 135 -11.44 5.24 0.85
C SER A 135 -12.39 6.40 1.16
N VAL A 136 -13.48 6.10 1.87
CA VAL A 136 -14.37 7.15 2.38
C VAL A 136 -13.64 8.14 3.31
N LEU A 137 -12.55 7.73 3.97
CA LEU A 137 -11.80 8.59 4.88
C LEU A 137 -11.10 9.74 4.15
N ASP A 138 -10.77 9.57 2.87
CA ASP A 138 -10.15 10.61 2.04
C ASP A 138 -11.11 11.75 1.69
N PHE A 139 -12.42 11.50 1.81
CA PHE A 139 -13.49 12.49 1.66
C PHE A 139 -14.02 13.01 3.00
N MET A 140 -13.41 12.59 4.11
CA MET A 140 -13.73 13.03 5.46
C MET A 140 -12.63 13.94 6.01
N LYS A 141 -12.97 14.70 7.05
CA LYS A 141 -11.99 15.39 7.89
C LYS A 141 -12.22 15.02 9.35
N ARG A 142 -11.13 14.90 10.11
CA ARG A 142 -11.18 14.67 11.57
C ARG A 142 -10.93 15.97 12.30
N THR A 143 -11.85 16.36 13.18
CA THR A 143 -11.71 17.54 14.06
C THR A 143 -11.63 17.07 15.50
N SER A 144 -10.58 17.46 16.22
CA SER A 144 -10.47 17.24 17.67
C SER A 144 -11.24 18.31 18.43
N PHE A 145 -11.96 17.91 19.47
CA PHE A 145 -12.64 18.80 20.39
C PHE A 145 -12.09 18.58 21.80
N LEU A 146 -11.89 19.66 22.55
CA LEU A 146 -11.41 19.63 23.92
C LEU A 146 -12.19 20.66 24.74
N GLN A 147 -12.72 20.22 25.87
CA GLN A 147 -13.41 21.07 26.83
C GLN A 147 -12.88 20.72 28.22
N LEU A 148 -12.49 21.74 28.97
CA LEU A 148 -12.11 21.62 30.37
C LEU A 148 -13.14 22.38 31.20
N ASP A 149 -13.52 21.80 32.33
CA ASP A 149 -14.11 22.55 33.42
C ASP A 149 -13.00 23.17 34.31
N GLU A 150 -13.42 23.84 35.39
CA GLU A 150 -12.49 24.51 36.28
C GLU A 150 -11.56 23.53 37.03
N GLU A 151 -12.08 22.36 37.43
CA GLU A 151 -11.31 21.35 38.15
C GLU A 151 -10.22 20.75 37.27
N SER A 152 -10.57 20.37 36.04
CA SER A 152 -9.63 19.85 35.04
C SER A 152 -8.54 20.87 34.72
N LEU A 153 -8.91 22.16 34.61
CA LEU A 153 -7.92 23.23 34.38
C LEU A 153 -7.00 23.41 35.59
N ARG A 154 -7.51 23.26 36.81
CA ARG A 154 -6.71 23.34 38.04
C ARG A 154 -5.70 22.21 38.14
N GLU A 155 -6.06 21.02 37.69
CA GLU A 155 -5.18 19.86 37.64
C GLU A 155 -4.09 20.01 36.56
N LEU A 156 -4.47 20.30 35.31
CA LEU A 156 -3.54 20.31 34.17
C LEU A 156 -2.76 21.63 34.03
N GLY A 157 -3.33 22.74 34.50
CA GLY A 157 -2.81 24.07 34.24
C GLY A 157 -1.41 24.35 34.80
N PRO A 158 -1.03 23.90 36.01
CA PRO A 158 0.34 24.09 36.52
C PRO A 158 1.41 23.46 35.62
N ALA A 159 1.17 22.25 35.11
CA ALA A 159 2.07 21.58 34.16
C ALA A 159 2.15 22.37 32.84
N THR A 160 1.00 22.83 32.33
CA THR A 160 0.95 23.69 31.12
C THR A 160 1.74 24.98 31.29
N VAL A 161 1.64 25.65 32.44
CA VAL A 161 2.43 26.86 32.74
C VAL A 161 3.92 26.57 32.79
N ALA A 162 4.33 25.46 33.43
CA ALA A 162 5.73 25.05 33.52
C ALA A 162 6.34 24.76 32.13
N LEU A 163 5.63 23.97 31.31
CA LEU A 163 6.05 23.66 29.94
C LEU A 163 6.14 24.92 29.08
N ALA A 164 5.12 25.78 29.10
CA ALA A 164 5.12 27.02 28.33
C ALA A 164 6.25 27.99 28.75
N LYS A 165 6.63 28.01 30.03
CA LYS A 165 7.80 28.78 30.49
C LYS A 165 9.12 28.17 30.00
N ALA A 166 9.26 26.84 30.06
CA ALA A 166 10.45 26.13 29.58
C ALA A 166 10.67 26.30 28.07
N GLU A 167 9.60 26.38 27.28
CA GLU A 167 9.63 26.65 25.84
C GLU A 167 9.81 28.14 25.48
N GLY A 168 9.84 29.04 26.47
CA GLY A 168 9.97 30.48 26.21
C GLY A 168 8.71 31.13 25.63
N LEU A 169 7.52 30.60 25.91
CA LEU A 169 6.22 31.06 25.42
C LEU A 169 5.39 31.75 26.54
N PRO A 170 5.76 32.97 26.98
CA PRO A 170 5.16 33.61 28.16
C PRO A 170 3.67 33.92 28.01
N ALA A 171 3.18 34.18 26.80
CA ALA A 171 1.75 34.41 26.55
C ALA A 171 0.92 33.13 26.75
N HIS A 172 1.45 31.96 26.38
CA HIS A 172 0.78 30.67 26.61
C HIS A 172 0.66 30.40 28.11
N ALA A 173 1.77 30.53 28.85
CA ALA A 173 1.80 30.40 30.31
C ALA A 173 0.80 31.37 30.98
N ARG A 174 0.82 32.64 30.57
CA ARG A 174 -0.07 33.66 31.12
C ARG A 174 -1.55 33.35 30.87
N SER A 175 -1.90 32.80 29.71
CA SER A 175 -3.30 32.48 29.37
C SER A 175 -3.94 31.48 30.34
N VAL A 176 -3.14 30.53 30.84
CA VAL A 176 -3.57 29.51 31.82
C VAL A 176 -3.48 30.09 33.24
N ALA A 177 -2.37 30.72 33.57
CA ALA A 177 -2.14 31.29 34.90
C ALA A 177 -3.20 32.31 35.32
N LEU A 178 -3.68 33.15 34.39
CA LEU A 178 -4.74 34.11 34.67
C LEU A 178 -6.06 33.44 35.06
N ARG A 179 -6.40 32.30 34.43
CA ARG A 179 -7.61 31.52 34.78
C ARG A 179 -7.47 30.85 36.13
N LEU A 180 -6.26 30.37 36.45
CA LEU A 180 -5.92 29.77 37.74
C LEU A 180 -5.63 30.78 38.85
N ARG A 181 -5.56 32.08 38.53
CA ARG A 181 -5.15 33.16 39.45
C ARG A 181 -3.79 32.87 40.10
N LEU A 182 -2.88 32.24 39.36
CA LEU A 182 -1.50 32.05 39.80
C LEU A 182 -0.77 33.38 39.70
N ASN A 183 -0.01 33.74 40.73
CA ASN A 183 0.93 34.86 40.65
C ASN A 183 2.09 34.44 39.73
N THR A 184 1.98 34.77 38.44
CA THR A 184 3.04 34.56 37.44
C THR A 184 3.92 35.76 37.24
#